data_AF-A0A0E9MHV2-F1
#
_entry.id   AF-A0A0E9MHV2-F1
#
_cell.length_a   1.000
_cell.length_b   1.000
_cell.length_c   1.000
_cell.angle_alpha   90.00
_cell.angle_beta   90.00
_cell.angle_gamma   90.00
#
_symmetry.space_group_name_H-M   'P 1'
#
loop_
_entity.id
_entity.type
_entity.pdbx_description
1 polymer ?
#
loop_
_entity_poly.entity_id
_entity_poly.type
_entity_poly.pdbx_seq_one_letter_code
_entity_poly.pdbx_strand_id
1 'polypeptide(L)'
;MDGKQLHILYRAFSAPAQGQSDAAREASAMYLGYVTGVVNATDALAQNKIYCLPPLGAGTSNEQLAHVVGAYITAHPAEQNEPAMLLIFKALKNVFPCR
;
A
#
# COMPACT_ATOMS: atom_id res chain seq x y z
N MET A 1 2.76 11.15 6.17
CA MET A 1 2.00 10.95 4.93
C MET A 1 0.55 10.65 5.30
N ASP A 2 -0.40 11.36 4.70
CA ASP A 2 -1.84 11.07 4.82
C ASP A 2 -2.33 10.26 3.62
N GLY A 3 -3.60 9.83 3.65
CA GLY A 3 -4.22 9.06 2.58
C GLY A 3 -4.30 9.79 1.24
N LYS A 4 -4.47 11.11 1.24
CA LYS A 4 -4.50 11.94 0.03
C LYS A 4 -3.16 11.90 -0.68
N GLN A 5 -2.07 12.10 0.06
CA GLN A 5 -0.72 12.03 -0.48
C GLN A 5 -0.41 10.61 -0.96
N LEU A 6 -0.81 9.58 -0.20
CA LEU A 6 -0.64 8.18 -0.62
C LEU A 6 -1.43 7.87 -1.91
N HIS A 7 -2.64 8.42 -2.07
CA HIS A 7 -3.45 8.27 -3.29
C HIS A 7 -2.79 8.93 -4.51
N ILE A 8 -2.22 10.14 -4.35
CA ILE A 8 -1.48 10.80 -5.43
C ILE A 8 -0.30 9.94 -5.89
N LEU A 9 0.47 9.40 -4.95
CA LEU A 9 1.60 8.51 -5.25
C LEU A 9 1.13 7.21 -5.92
N TYR A 10 0.00 6.63 -5.48
CA TYR A 10 -0.59 5.46 -6.12
C TYR A 10 -0.92 5.71 -7.60
N ARG A 11 -1.47 6.88 -7.94
CA ARG A 11 -1.79 7.20 -9.33
C ARG A 11 -0.55 7.19 -10.24
N ALA A 12 0.59 7.62 -9.73
CA ALA A 12 1.86 7.52 -10.46
C ALA A 12 2.34 6.06 -10.58
N PHE A 13 2.19 5.27 -9.51
CA PHE A 13 2.49 3.85 -9.52
C PHE A 13 1.64 3.04 -10.51
N SER A 14 0.34 3.34 -10.59
CA SER A 14 -0.59 2.63 -11.47
C SER A 14 -0.57 3.11 -12.93
N ALA A 15 0.17 4.18 -13.25
CA ALA A 15 0.23 4.72 -14.60
C ALA A 15 1.11 3.84 -15.50
N PRO A 16 0.82 3.75 -16.82
CA PRO A 16 1.69 3.07 -17.77
C PRO A 16 3.12 3.64 -17.73
N ALA A 17 4.14 2.77 -17.77
CA ALA A 17 5.54 3.17 -17.63
C ALA A 17 6.08 3.96 -18.84
N GLN A 18 5.44 3.86 -20.01
CA GLN A 18 5.93 4.47 -21.24
C GLN A 18 5.72 5.98 -21.22
N GLY A 19 6.81 6.75 -21.35
CA GLY A 19 6.78 8.21 -21.40
C GLY A 19 6.60 8.90 -20.04
N GLN A 20 6.76 8.20 -18.92
CA GLN A 20 6.72 8.82 -17.60
C GLN A 20 7.88 9.81 -17.40
N SER A 21 7.57 10.96 -16.81
CA SER A 21 8.59 11.89 -16.31
C SER A 21 9.36 11.29 -15.13
N ASP A 22 10.57 11.79 -14.87
CA ASP A 22 11.35 11.34 -13.71
C ASP A 22 10.60 11.54 -12.39
N ALA A 23 9.85 12.63 -12.26
CA ALA A 23 9.00 12.89 -11.10
C ALA A 23 7.91 11.81 -10.91
N ALA A 24 7.32 11.29 -12.00
CA ALA A 24 6.33 10.22 -11.91
C ALA A 24 6.98 8.88 -11.49
N ARG A 25 8.19 8.61 -11.97
CA ARG A 25 8.96 7.41 -11.59
C ARG A 25 9.37 7.47 -10.13
N GLU A 26 9.81 8.63 -9.65
CA GLU A 26 10.12 8.86 -8.23
C GLU A 26 8.88 8.70 -7.36
N ALA A 27 7.74 9.28 -7.74
CA ALA A 27 6.47 9.12 -7.02
C ALA A 27 6.01 7.66 -6.96
N SER A 28 6.16 6.90 -8.06
CA SER A 28 5.89 5.47 -8.12
C SER A 28 6.79 4.68 -7.16
N ALA A 29 8.09 4.95 -7.16
CA ALA A 29 9.04 4.32 -6.24
C ALA A 29 8.74 4.67 -4.78
N MET A 30 8.37 5.92 -4.49
CA MET A 30 7.99 6.38 -3.16
C MET A 30 6.73 5.66 -2.66
N TYR A 31 5.73 5.46 -3.52
CA TYR A 31 4.53 4.69 -3.20
C TYR A 31 4.88 3.26 -2.78
N LEU A 32 5.60 2.54 -3.66
CA LEU A 32 5.94 1.14 -3.45
C LEU A 32 6.83 0.99 -2.20
N GLY A 33 7.83 1.85 -2.03
CA GLY A 33 8.71 1.85 -0.87
C GLY A 33 7.97 2.12 0.44
N TYR A 34 7.02 3.05 0.45
CA TYR A 34 6.22 3.34 1.64
C TYR A 34 5.32 2.16 2.02
N VAL A 35 4.58 1.58 1.06
CA VAL A 35 3.70 0.43 1.33
C VAL A 35 4.49 -0.76 1.84
N THR A 36 5.57 -1.13 1.15
CA THR A 36 6.41 -2.27 1.55
C THR A 36 7.11 -2.04 2.88
N GLY A 37 7.58 -0.81 3.15
CA GLY A 37 8.17 -0.44 4.43
C GLY A 37 7.19 -0.61 5.59
N VAL A 38 5.95 -0.12 5.44
CA VAL A 38 4.90 -0.29 6.45
C VAL A 38 4.57 -1.77 6.65
N VAL A 39 4.43 -2.53 5.56
CA VAL A 39 4.13 -3.96 5.63
C VAL A 39 5.22 -4.71 6.40
N ASN A 40 6.48 -4.51 6.02
CA ASN A 40 7.63 -5.20 6.62
C ASN A 40 7.81 -4.82 8.10
N ALA A 41 7.69 -3.54 8.43
CA ALA A 41 7.78 -3.07 9.81
C ALA A 41 6.68 -3.68 10.68
N THR A 42 5.46 -3.76 10.17
CA THR A 42 4.33 -4.32 10.91
C THR A 42 4.45 -5.83 11.05
N ASP A 43 4.90 -6.53 10.00
CA ASP A 43 5.10 -7.98 10.08
C ASP A 43 6.20 -8.36 11.08
N ALA A 44 7.29 -7.58 11.12
CA ALA A 44 8.42 -7.79 12.04
C ALA A 44 8.13 -7.41 13.50
N LEU A 45 7.30 -6.39 13.75
CA LEU A 45 7.15 -5.79 15.08
C LEU A 45 5.82 -6.11 15.77
N ALA A 46 4.78 -6.51 15.03
CA ALA A 46 3.45 -6.67 15.62
C ALA A 46 3.34 -7.97 16.42
N GLN A 47 3.34 -7.84 17.76
CA GLN A 47 3.02 -8.94 18.69
C GLN A 47 1.58 -9.44 18.49
N ASN A 48 0.65 -8.57 18.10
CA ASN A 48 -0.69 -8.90 17.65
C ASN A 48 -0.84 -8.54 16.17
N LYS A 49 -0.94 -9.55 15.31
CA LYS A 49 -1.04 -9.37 13.86
C LYS A 49 -2.33 -8.62 13.50
N ILE A 50 -2.18 -7.47 12.82
CA ILE A 50 -3.31 -6.64 12.35
C ILE A 50 -3.99 -7.28 11.12
N TYR A 51 -3.18 -7.97 10.30
CA TYR A 51 -3.54 -8.73 9.11
C TYR A 51 -2.57 -9.91 8.99
N CYS A 52 -2.94 -10.94 8.22
CA CYS A 52 -2.18 -12.17 8.10
C CYS A 52 -1.88 -12.45 6.62
N LEU A 53 -0.69 -12.02 6.18
CA LEU A 53 -0.24 -12.29 4.83
C LEU A 53 0.06 -13.78 4.64
N PRO A 54 -0.16 -14.33 3.43
CA PRO A 54 0.33 -15.65 3.11
C PRO A 54 1.88 -15.68 3.17
N PRO A 55 2.49 -16.86 3.41
CA PRO A 55 3.94 -16.99 3.50
C PRO A 55 4.67 -16.38 2.29
N LEU A 56 5.82 -15.75 2.52
CA LEU A 56 6.69 -15.25 1.45
C LEU A 56 7.06 -16.41 0.51
N GLY A 57 6.84 -16.21 -0.80
CA GLY A 57 7.02 -17.25 -1.83
C GLY A 57 5.77 -18.10 -2.11
N ALA A 58 4.71 -17.99 -1.31
CA ALA A 58 3.42 -18.69 -1.52
C ALA A 58 2.36 -17.85 -2.24
N GLY A 59 2.69 -16.63 -2.73
CA GLY A 59 1.91 -15.99 -3.78
C GLY A 59 1.49 -14.54 -3.60
N THR A 60 2.07 -13.75 -2.66
CA THR A 60 1.82 -12.30 -2.62
C THR A 60 3.09 -11.49 -2.87
N SER A 61 3.15 -10.79 -4.00
CA SER A 61 4.23 -9.87 -4.36
C SER A 61 4.01 -8.49 -3.72
N ASN A 62 5.10 -7.72 -3.60
CA ASN A 62 5.03 -6.31 -3.16
C ASN A 62 4.12 -5.47 -4.06
N GLU A 63 4.12 -5.73 -5.37
CA GLU A 63 3.21 -5.06 -6.30
C GLU A 63 1.74 -5.39 -6.01
N GLN A 64 1.42 -6.65 -5.70
CA GLN A 64 0.05 -7.03 -5.34
C GLN A 64 -0.41 -6.32 -4.06
N LEU A 65 0.45 -6.23 -3.03
CA LEU A 65 0.15 -5.47 -1.82
C LEU A 65 -0.08 -3.98 -2.14
N ALA A 66 0.78 -3.40 -2.98
CA ALA A 66 0.68 -2.03 -3.44
C ALA A 66 -0.64 -1.78 -4.20
N HIS A 67 -1.08 -2.73 -5.03
CA HIS A 67 -2.37 -2.65 -5.71
C HIS A 67 -3.57 -2.79 -4.76
N VAL A 68 -3.51 -3.69 -3.77
CA VAL A 68 -4.57 -3.83 -2.75
C VAL A 68 -4.77 -2.51 -1.98
N VAL A 69 -3.67 -1.91 -1.52
CA VAL A 69 -3.70 -0.62 -0.82
C VAL A 69 -4.27 0.48 -1.73
N GLY A 70 -3.81 0.55 -2.97
CA GLY A 70 -4.22 1.59 -3.91
C GLY A 70 -5.70 1.50 -4.27
N ALA A 71 -6.20 0.28 -4.49
CA ALA A 71 -7.61 0.01 -4.73
C ALA A 71 -8.47 0.44 -3.53
N TYR A 72 -8.04 0.13 -2.30
CA TYR A 72 -8.75 0.55 -1.09
C TYR A 72 -8.85 2.07 -0.98
N ILE A 73 -7.74 2.79 -1.12
CA ILE A 73 -7.73 4.26 -0.96
C ILE A 73 -8.54 4.95 -2.06
N THR A 74 -8.53 4.39 -3.28
CA THR A 74 -9.35 4.87 -4.40
C THR A 74 -10.85 4.70 -4.10
N ALA A 75 -11.23 3.57 -3.50
CA ALA A 75 -12.62 3.26 -3.16
C ALA A 75 -13.15 4.00 -1.91
N HIS A 76 -12.27 4.55 -1.07
CA HIS A 76 -12.63 5.19 0.20
C HIS A 76 -12.18 6.66 0.27
N PRO A 77 -12.69 7.56 -0.60
CA PRO A 77 -12.25 8.95 -0.65
C PRO A 77 -12.48 9.73 0.66
N ALA A 78 -13.53 9.39 1.42
CA ALA A 78 -13.81 9.99 2.71
C ALA A 78 -12.73 9.73 3.77
N GLU A 79 -12.00 8.61 3.64
CA GLU A 79 -10.95 8.21 4.59
C GLU A 79 -9.57 8.77 4.21
N GLN A 80 -9.43 9.46 3.08
CA GLN A 80 -8.12 9.93 2.61
C GLN A 80 -7.47 10.99 3.53
N ASN A 81 -8.21 11.57 4.47
CA ASN A 81 -7.64 12.46 5.49
C ASN A 81 -6.95 11.69 6.65
N GLU A 82 -7.12 10.38 6.72
CA GLU A 82 -6.50 9.54 7.74
C GLU A 82 -5.00 9.35 7.48
N PRO A 83 -4.21 9.00 8.52
CA PRO A 83 -2.82 8.57 8.34
C PRO A 83 -2.70 7.42 7.32
N ALA A 84 -1.77 7.55 6.37
CA ALA A 84 -1.56 6.58 5.30
C ALA A 84 -1.33 5.14 5.80
N MET A 85 -0.59 5.01 6.91
CA MET A 85 -0.36 3.73 7.59
C MET A 85 -1.66 3.04 8.03
N LEU A 86 -2.64 3.79 8.57
CA LEU A 86 -3.93 3.23 8.99
C LEU A 86 -4.72 2.72 7.78
N LEU A 87 -4.67 3.44 6.66
CA LEU A 87 -5.33 3.01 5.43
C LEU A 87 -4.69 1.74 4.84
N ILE A 88 -3.36 1.61 4.93
CA ILE A 88 -2.65 0.38 4.57
C ILE A 88 -3.15 -0.78 5.44
N PHE A 89 -3.27 -0.59 6.75
CA PHE A 89 -3.76 -1.62 7.66
C PHE A 89 -5.20 -2.03 7.36
N LYS A 90 -6.10 -1.06 7.14
CA LYS A 90 -7.50 -1.33 6.78
C LYS A 90 -7.58 -2.09 5.45
N ALA A 91 -6.84 -1.65 4.43
CA ALA A 91 -6.79 -2.31 3.12
C ALA A 91 -6.35 -3.77 3.24
N LEU A 92 -5.23 -4.02 3.93
CA LEU A 92 -4.68 -5.36 4.08
C LEU A 92 -5.55 -6.24 4.97
N LYS A 93 -6.13 -5.71 6.04
CA LYS A 93 -7.05 -6.46 6.90
C LYS A 93 -8.31 -6.90 6.18
N ASN A 94 -8.83 -6.08 5.26
CA ASN A 94 -10.01 -6.40 4.46
C ASN A 94 -9.77 -7.58 3.52
N VAL A 95 -8.54 -7.73 2.99
CA VAL A 95 -8.18 -8.80 2.05
C VAL A 95 -7.58 -10.01 2.76
N PHE A 96 -6.82 -9.78 3.83
CA PHE A 96 -6.03 -10.78 4.55
C PHE A 96 -6.35 -10.77 6.06
N PRO A 97 -7.60 -11.08 6.46
CA PRO A 97 -7.94 -11.16 7.88
C PRO A 97 -7.21 -12.34 8.54
N CYS A 98 -6.70 -12.12 9.75
CA CYS A 98 -6.23 -13.21 10.61
C CYS A 98 -7.41 -14.08 11.08
N ARG A 99 -7.21 -15.40 11.10
CA ARG A 99 -8.18 -16.37 11.61
C ARG A 99 -7.80 -16.84 13.00
#